data_AF-A0ABD7GJ20-F1
#
_entry.id   AF-A0ABD7GJ20-F1
#
_cell.length_a   1.000
_cell.length_b   1.000
_cell.length_c   1.000
_cell.angle_alpha   90.00
_cell.angle_beta   90.00
_cell.angle_gamma   90.00
#
_symmetry.space_group_name_H-M   'P 1'
#
loop_
_entity.id
_entity.type
_entity.pdbx_description
1 polymer ?
#
loop_
_entity_poly.entity_id
_entity_poly.type
_entity_poly.pdbx_seq_one_letter_code
_entity_poly.pdbx_strand_id
1 'polypeptide(L)'
;MDNRDAKRKRPITCLESGVTYDSAYRAAKELGFADSRNIFRSIQRGTCTQGLHFYYADEPKPVPEFFIPPNRAPRPVVCLDTGETFESAFQAGRAFGITPGGVRTSASTGVERGGLHFYYGDEPKPAPEFFRERHSKTRPIVCLETGETFMGNPAAARPLHVSPAAISQAVRYGSPVNGLHFYHGDEPKPAPEFFKPAKVKGGKSPAAIAAAAKVAAGNSAPGTDYREHGIQRDRRAVQ
;
A
#
# COMPACT_ATOMS: atom_id res chain seq x y z
N MET A 1 -38.77 -12.21 -1.27
CA MET A 1 -37.44 -11.97 -1.86
C MET A 1 -37.13 -10.50 -1.69
N ASP A 2 -36.13 -10.17 -0.87
CA ASP A 2 -35.89 -8.80 -0.43
C ASP A 2 -35.48 -7.89 -1.61
N ASN A 3 -36.10 -6.71 -1.71
CA ASN A 3 -35.84 -5.65 -2.70
C ASN A 3 -34.33 -5.31 -2.83
N ARG A 4 -33.54 -5.57 -1.79
CA ARG A 4 -32.08 -5.42 -1.78
C ARG A 4 -31.35 -6.37 -2.73
N ASP A 5 -31.81 -7.61 -2.90
CA ASP A 5 -31.18 -8.58 -3.81
C ASP A 5 -31.49 -8.28 -5.28
N ALA A 6 -32.69 -7.76 -5.56
CA ALA A 6 -33.05 -7.29 -6.89
C ALA A 6 -32.09 -6.17 -7.33
N LYS A 7 -31.88 -5.14 -6.49
CA LYS A 7 -30.95 -4.04 -6.78
C LYS A 7 -29.50 -4.48 -7.00
N ARG A 8 -29.06 -5.55 -6.32
CA ARG A 8 -27.70 -6.08 -6.46
C ARG A 8 -27.44 -6.79 -7.80
N LYS A 9 -28.49 -7.23 -8.49
CA LYS A 9 -28.44 -7.95 -9.76
C LYS A 9 -28.87 -7.10 -10.96
N ARG A 10 -28.99 -5.78 -10.78
CA ARG A 10 -29.38 -4.87 -11.86
C ARG A 10 -28.19 -4.57 -12.78
N PRO A 11 -28.39 -4.57 -14.10
CA PRO A 11 -27.34 -4.27 -15.05
C PRO A 11 -26.90 -2.80 -14.95
N ILE A 12 -25.61 -2.56 -15.16
CA ILE A 12 -25.04 -1.21 -15.10
C ILE A 12 -24.11 -0.97 -16.30
N THR A 13 -24.04 0.25 -16.78
CA THR A 13 -23.13 0.67 -17.85
C THR A 13 -22.06 1.60 -17.29
N CYS A 14 -20.80 1.35 -17.63
CA CYS A 14 -19.70 2.26 -17.36
C CYS A 14 -19.69 3.37 -18.42
N LEU A 15 -19.69 4.63 -17.99
CA LEU A 15 -19.76 5.78 -18.89
C LEU A 15 -18.52 5.88 -19.79
N GLU A 16 -17.33 5.67 -19.23
CA GLU A 16 -16.04 5.89 -19.90
C GLU A 16 -15.70 4.78 -20.89
N SER A 17 -16.06 3.53 -20.57
CA SER A 17 -15.77 2.38 -21.44
C SER A 17 -16.93 1.99 -22.35
N GLY A 18 -18.15 2.44 -22.06
CA GLY A 18 -19.37 1.98 -22.73
C GLY A 18 -19.77 0.54 -22.40
N VAL A 19 -18.98 -0.19 -21.61
CA VAL A 19 -19.24 -1.59 -21.27
C VAL A 19 -20.41 -1.70 -20.27
N THR A 20 -21.35 -2.57 -20.59
CA THR A 20 -22.46 -2.95 -19.71
C THR A 20 -22.14 -4.26 -18.99
N TYR A 21 -22.37 -4.28 -17.69
CA TYR A 21 -22.16 -5.45 -16.82
C TYR A 21 -23.51 -5.91 -16.25
N ASP A 22 -23.68 -7.21 -16.05
CA ASP A 22 -24.90 -7.79 -15.46
C ASP A 22 -25.21 -7.25 -14.06
N SER A 23 -24.18 -6.78 -13.34
CA SER A 23 -24.33 -6.15 -12.03
C SER A 23 -23.11 -5.35 -11.62
N ALA A 24 -23.30 -4.44 -10.65
CA ALA A 24 -22.21 -3.78 -9.95
C ALA A 24 -21.22 -4.75 -9.30
N TYR A 25 -21.67 -5.94 -8.88
CA TYR A 25 -20.78 -6.96 -8.34
C TYR A 25 -19.85 -7.54 -9.42
N ARG A 26 -20.40 -7.85 -10.60
CA ARG A 26 -19.62 -8.33 -11.75
C ARG A 26 -18.62 -7.28 -12.22
N ALA A 27 -19.09 -6.04 -12.40
CA ALA A 27 -18.23 -4.91 -12.72
C ALA A 27 -17.09 -4.74 -11.70
N ALA A 28 -17.41 -4.81 -10.40
CA ALA A 28 -16.41 -4.68 -9.34
C ALA A 28 -15.33 -5.76 -9.44
N LYS A 29 -15.72 -7.02 -9.65
CA LYS A 29 -14.80 -8.14 -9.77
C LYS A 29 -13.90 -8.02 -11.00
N GLU A 30 -14.48 -7.66 -12.14
CA GLU A 30 -13.77 -7.57 -13.41
C GLU A 30 -12.81 -6.38 -13.45
N LEU A 31 -13.24 -5.22 -12.95
CA LEU A 31 -12.45 -3.99 -12.93
C LEU A 31 -11.49 -3.89 -11.73
N GLY A 32 -11.49 -4.88 -10.84
CA GLY A 32 -10.58 -4.94 -9.69
C GLY A 32 -10.93 -3.99 -8.54
N PHE A 33 -12.20 -3.65 -8.37
CA PHE A 33 -12.66 -2.91 -7.19
C PHE A 33 -12.67 -3.81 -5.96
N ALA A 34 -12.17 -3.30 -4.84
CA ALA A 34 -12.21 -4.01 -3.55
C ALA A 34 -13.64 -4.23 -3.03
N ASP A 35 -14.60 -3.39 -3.43
CA ASP A 35 -15.97 -3.44 -2.94
C ASP A 35 -16.96 -2.84 -3.95
N SER A 36 -18.00 -3.61 -4.32
CA SER A 36 -19.05 -3.18 -5.24
C SER A 36 -19.93 -2.04 -4.68
N ARG A 37 -19.92 -1.81 -3.37
CA ARG A 37 -20.59 -0.66 -2.74
C ARG A 37 -20.07 0.68 -3.25
N ASN A 38 -18.82 0.74 -3.71
CA ASN A 38 -18.26 1.94 -4.30
C ASN A 38 -18.96 2.31 -5.62
N ILE A 39 -19.32 1.31 -6.43
CA ILE A 39 -20.07 1.50 -7.67
C ILE A 39 -21.51 1.93 -7.35
N PHE A 40 -22.19 1.31 -6.38
CA PHE A 40 -23.53 1.75 -5.98
C PHE A 40 -23.56 3.21 -5.49
N ARG A 41 -22.57 3.61 -4.68
CA ARG A 41 -22.44 5.00 -4.21
C ARG A 41 -22.17 5.96 -5.38
N SER A 42 -21.34 5.52 -6.33
CA SER A 42 -21.05 6.27 -7.56
C SER A 42 -22.33 6.52 -8.37
N ILE A 43 -23.13 5.49 -8.63
CA ILE A 43 -24.40 5.60 -9.36
C ILE A 43 -25.37 6.54 -8.64
N GLN A 44 -25.47 6.46 -7.31
CA GLN A 44 -26.44 7.26 -6.55
C GLN A 44 -26.08 8.75 -6.45
N ARG A 45 -24.78 9.06 -6.45
CA ARG A 45 -24.29 10.42 -6.19
C ARG A 45 -23.73 11.10 -7.42
N GLY A 46 -23.67 10.39 -8.55
CA GLY A 46 -23.02 10.86 -9.76
C GLY A 46 -21.50 10.95 -9.66
N THR A 47 -20.87 10.57 -8.55
CA THR A 47 -19.39 10.65 -8.39
C THR A 47 -18.70 9.50 -9.10
N CYS A 48 -17.49 9.68 -9.62
CA CYS A 48 -16.70 8.54 -10.11
C CYS A 48 -16.09 7.68 -8.99
N THR A 49 -15.82 6.41 -9.30
CA THR A 49 -14.96 5.53 -8.50
C THR A 49 -13.82 5.01 -9.36
N GLN A 50 -12.58 5.22 -8.93
CA GLN A 50 -11.39 4.97 -9.73
C GLN A 50 -11.39 5.65 -11.12
N GLY A 51 -12.01 6.84 -11.22
CA GLY A 51 -12.15 7.56 -12.50
C GLY A 51 -13.23 7.02 -13.42
N LEU A 52 -14.06 6.07 -12.95
CA LEU A 52 -15.17 5.52 -13.71
C LEU A 52 -16.52 5.94 -13.13
N HIS A 53 -17.43 6.37 -13.98
CA HIS A 53 -18.83 6.58 -13.66
C HIS A 53 -19.66 5.40 -14.13
N PHE A 54 -20.75 5.15 -13.40
CA PHE A 54 -21.69 4.09 -13.73
C PHE A 54 -23.12 4.62 -13.65
N TYR A 55 -24.01 4.02 -14.43
CA TYR A 55 -25.45 4.23 -14.37
C TYR A 55 -26.17 2.90 -14.61
N TYR A 56 -27.44 2.81 -14.23
CA TYR A 56 -28.24 1.61 -14.47
C TYR A 56 -28.59 1.50 -15.96
N ALA A 57 -28.36 0.32 -16.54
CA ALA A 57 -28.56 0.10 -17.97
C ALA A 57 -30.04 -0.04 -18.36
N ASP A 58 -30.90 -0.35 -17.39
CA ASP A 58 -32.36 -0.44 -17.51
C ASP A 58 -33.06 0.91 -17.30
N GLU A 59 -32.30 1.98 -17.06
CA GLU A 59 -32.81 3.35 -16.92
C GLU A 59 -32.23 4.24 -18.04
N PRO A 60 -32.92 5.32 -18.45
CA PRO A 60 -32.35 6.30 -19.36
C PRO A 60 -31.01 6.82 -18.83
N LYS A 61 -30.02 6.94 -19.72
CA LYS A 61 -28.72 7.52 -19.36
C LYS A 61 -28.94 8.90 -18.71
N PRO A 62 -28.41 9.14 -17.50
CA PRO A 62 -28.52 10.44 -16.85
C PRO A 62 -27.92 11.55 -17.71
N VAL A 63 -28.42 12.77 -17.50
CA VAL A 63 -27.87 13.98 -18.14
C VAL A 63 -26.39 14.18 -17.73
N PRO A 64 -25.54 14.75 -18.59
CA PRO A 64 -24.12 14.93 -18.31
C PRO A 64 -23.82 15.61 -16.96
N GLU A 65 -24.65 16.57 -16.55
CA GLU A 65 -24.50 17.36 -15.31
C GLU A 65 -24.67 16.51 -14.04
N PHE A 66 -25.27 15.33 -14.15
CA PHE A 66 -25.35 14.38 -13.05
C PHE A 66 -23.98 13.83 -12.68
N PHE A 67 -23.08 13.67 -13.65
CA PHE A 67 -21.78 13.04 -13.44
C PHE A 67 -20.77 14.06 -12.90
N ILE A 68 -20.44 13.91 -11.62
CA ILE A 68 -19.52 14.76 -10.89
C ILE A 68 -18.09 14.34 -11.22
N PRO A 69 -17.31 15.19 -11.92
CA PRO A 69 -15.93 14.85 -12.27
C PRO A 69 -15.07 14.67 -11.02
N PRO A 70 -13.95 13.92 -11.12
CA PRO A 70 -13.02 13.81 -10.01
C PRO A 70 -12.49 15.19 -9.58
N ASN A 71 -12.30 15.39 -8.28
CA ASN A 71 -11.75 16.63 -7.70
C ASN A 71 -10.39 17.06 -8.27
N ARG A 72 -9.68 16.15 -8.96
CA ARG A 72 -8.47 16.44 -9.71
C ARG A 72 -8.60 15.80 -11.07
N ALA A 73 -8.23 16.55 -12.11
CA ALA A 73 -8.13 16.01 -13.45
C ALA A 73 -7.22 14.76 -13.43
N PRO A 74 -7.61 13.68 -14.12
CA PRO A 74 -6.71 12.55 -14.35
C PRO A 74 -5.42 13.06 -15.00
N ARG A 75 -4.27 12.62 -14.49
CA ARG A 75 -2.97 12.95 -15.07
C ARG A 75 -2.38 11.72 -15.73
N PRO A 76 -1.84 11.85 -16.96
CA PRO A 76 -1.22 10.73 -17.63
C PRO A 76 0.00 10.25 -16.84
N VAL A 77 0.21 8.95 -16.80
CA VAL A 77 1.37 8.33 -16.17
C VAL A 77 2.02 7.37 -17.14
N VAL A 78 3.35 7.34 -17.15
CA VAL A 78 4.14 6.44 -17.96
C VAL A 78 4.82 5.43 -17.04
N CYS A 79 4.73 4.15 -17.37
CA CYS A 79 5.54 3.12 -16.72
C CYS A 79 6.94 3.15 -17.34
N LEU A 80 7.96 3.39 -16.53
CA LEU A 80 9.34 3.45 -17.01
C LEU A 80 9.80 2.10 -17.57
N ASP A 81 9.40 1.00 -16.92
CA ASP A 81 9.89 -0.36 -17.22
C ASP A 81 9.24 -0.96 -18.47
N THR A 82 7.97 -0.63 -18.75
CA THR A 82 7.27 -1.11 -19.95
C THR A 82 7.21 -0.08 -21.08
N GLY A 83 7.43 1.20 -20.78
CA GLY A 83 7.24 2.32 -21.72
C GLY A 83 5.77 2.67 -21.98
N GLU A 84 4.81 1.94 -21.41
CA GLU A 84 3.39 2.17 -21.64
C GLU A 84 2.92 3.46 -20.98
N THR A 85 2.11 4.22 -21.71
CA THR A 85 1.47 5.45 -21.22
C THR A 85 0.01 5.19 -20.93
N PHE A 86 -0.45 5.63 -19.77
CA PHE A 86 -1.82 5.51 -19.31
C PHE A 86 -2.40 6.89 -19.08
N GLU A 87 -3.68 7.07 -19.33
CA GLU A 87 -4.40 8.34 -19.13
C GLU A 87 -4.48 8.72 -17.64
N SER A 88 -4.33 7.74 -16.76
CA SER A 88 -4.38 7.97 -15.32
C SER A 88 -3.68 6.91 -14.48
N ALA A 89 -3.31 7.29 -13.27
CA ALA A 89 -2.85 6.36 -12.24
C ALA A 89 -3.87 5.25 -11.90
N PHE A 90 -5.16 5.45 -12.18
CA PHE A 90 -6.18 4.41 -12.01
C PHE A 90 -6.09 3.35 -13.09
N GLN A 91 -5.87 3.76 -14.34
CA GLN A 91 -5.70 2.84 -15.46
C GLN A 91 -4.40 2.04 -15.32
N ALA A 92 -3.27 2.70 -15.04
CA ALA A 92 -2.00 2.03 -14.77
C ALA A 92 -2.11 1.08 -13.56
N GLY A 93 -2.76 1.51 -12.49
CA GLY A 93 -2.98 0.68 -11.31
C GLY A 93 -3.76 -0.61 -11.61
N ARG A 94 -4.80 -0.52 -12.45
CA ARG A 94 -5.56 -1.70 -12.90
C ARG A 94 -4.71 -2.64 -13.76
N ALA A 95 -3.94 -2.09 -14.71
CA ALA A 95 -3.09 -2.88 -15.61
C ALA A 95 -2.05 -3.72 -14.85
N PHE A 96 -1.44 -3.13 -13.82
CA PHE A 96 -0.35 -3.78 -13.07
C PHE A 96 -0.76 -4.34 -11.70
N GLY A 97 -2.04 -4.26 -11.32
CA GLY A 97 -2.49 -4.67 -9.99
C GLY A 97 -1.90 -3.83 -8.84
N ILE A 98 -1.53 -2.58 -9.11
CA ILE A 98 -0.97 -1.64 -8.14
C ILE A 98 -2.08 -0.68 -7.69
N THR A 99 -2.10 -0.30 -6.42
CA THR A 99 -3.08 0.70 -5.98
C THR A 99 -2.81 2.04 -6.70
N PRO A 100 -3.85 2.78 -7.12
CA PRO A 100 -3.66 4.09 -7.78
C PRO A 100 -2.85 5.08 -6.94
N GLY A 101 -2.95 4.97 -5.61
CA GLY A 101 -2.11 5.73 -4.67
C GLY A 101 -0.64 5.33 -4.76
N GLY A 102 -0.33 4.03 -4.89
CA GLY A 102 1.02 3.54 -5.16
C GLY A 102 1.60 4.11 -6.45
N VAL A 103 0.84 4.05 -7.55
CA VAL A 103 1.26 4.62 -8.85
C VAL A 103 1.58 6.11 -8.71
N ARG A 104 0.69 6.90 -8.10
CA ARG A 104 0.93 8.33 -7.85
C ARG A 104 2.17 8.58 -6.99
N THR A 105 2.37 7.79 -5.93
CA THR A 105 3.57 7.91 -5.10
C THR A 105 4.82 7.64 -5.92
N SER A 106 4.83 6.55 -6.72
CA SER A 106 5.95 6.24 -7.61
C SER A 106 6.22 7.40 -8.57
N ALA A 107 5.18 7.91 -9.24
CA ALA A 107 5.28 9.06 -10.14
C ALA A 107 5.85 10.32 -9.48
N SER A 108 5.51 10.59 -8.22
CA SER A 108 5.96 11.79 -7.51
C SER A 108 7.31 11.66 -6.80
N THR A 109 7.73 10.45 -6.42
CA THR A 109 8.93 10.25 -5.58
C THR A 109 9.99 9.36 -6.22
N GLY A 110 9.70 8.79 -7.39
CA GLY A 110 10.56 7.82 -8.06
C GLY A 110 10.71 6.50 -7.32
N VAL A 111 9.88 6.24 -6.30
CA VAL A 111 9.98 5.00 -5.50
C VAL A 111 9.25 3.87 -6.22
N GLU A 112 9.94 2.74 -6.36
CA GLU A 112 9.38 1.52 -6.96
C GLU A 112 8.11 1.04 -6.23
N ARG A 113 7.12 0.59 -7.01
CA ARG A 113 5.89 -0.04 -6.52
C ARG A 113 5.59 -1.28 -7.32
N GLY A 114 5.63 -2.43 -6.64
CA GLY A 114 5.30 -3.70 -7.29
C GLY A 114 6.32 -4.10 -8.36
N GLY A 115 7.59 -3.72 -8.20
CA GLY A 115 8.63 -3.94 -9.20
C GLY A 115 8.63 -2.93 -10.36
N LEU A 116 7.81 -1.88 -10.30
CA LEU A 116 7.66 -0.90 -11.37
C LEU A 116 7.87 0.53 -10.91
N HIS A 117 8.40 1.36 -11.80
CA HIS A 117 8.53 2.80 -11.68
C HIS A 117 7.57 3.52 -12.60
N PHE A 118 7.04 4.64 -12.10
CA PHE A 118 6.16 5.52 -12.86
C PHE A 118 6.68 6.95 -12.84
N TYR A 119 6.31 7.73 -13.84
CA TYR A 119 6.45 9.19 -13.86
C TYR A 119 5.23 9.80 -14.56
N TYR A 120 4.98 11.09 -14.36
CA TYR A 120 3.87 11.76 -15.02
C TYR A 120 4.20 12.07 -16.48
N GLY A 121 3.31 11.74 -17.41
CA GLY A 121 3.52 11.90 -18.85
C GLY A 121 3.28 13.33 -19.36
N ASP A 122 2.73 14.20 -18.52
CA ASP A 122 2.58 15.64 -18.76
C ASP A 122 3.81 16.44 -18.28
N GLU A 123 4.82 15.76 -17.74
CA GLU A 123 6.10 16.32 -17.32
C GLU A 123 7.25 15.69 -18.15
N PRO A 124 8.40 16.38 -18.31
CA PRO A 124 9.58 15.79 -18.91
C PRO A 124 9.99 14.51 -18.16
N LYS A 125 10.45 13.50 -18.89
CA LYS A 125 10.96 12.26 -18.29
C LYS A 125 12.06 12.60 -17.25
N PRO A 126 11.90 12.18 -15.98
CA PRO A 126 12.90 12.42 -14.95
C PRO A 126 14.25 11.76 -15.29
N ALA A 127 15.32 12.34 -14.74
CA ALA A 127 16.65 11.75 -14.83
C ALA A 127 16.71 10.39 -14.08
N PRO A 128 17.61 9.46 -14.45
CA PRO A 128 17.70 8.13 -13.84
C PRO A 128 17.79 8.14 -12.31
N GLU A 129 18.45 9.13 -11.72
CA GLU A 129 18.69 9.26 -10.27
C GLU A 129 17.41 9.55 -9.48
N PHE A 130 16.35 9.99 -10.16
CA PHE A 130 15.03 10.13 -9.56
C PHE A 130 14.49 8.78 -9.09
N PHE A 131 14.72 7.73 -9.90
CA PHE A 131 14.17 6.40 -9.70
C PHE A 131 15.01 5.60 -8.71
N ARG A 132 14.34 5.12 -7.66
CA ARG A 132 14.97 4.41 -6.56
C ARG A 132 14.21 3.13 -6.29
N GLU A 133 14.96 2.05 -6.07
CA GLU A 133 14.40 0.80 -5.60
C GLU A 133 13.69 1.03 -4.27
N ARG A 134 12.64 0.24 -4.04
CA ARG A 134 12.04 0.24 -2.72
C ARG A 134 12.99 -0.51 -1.80
N HIS A 135 13.73 0.21 -0.94
CA HIS A 135 14.48 -0.43 0.14
C HIS A 135 13.56 -1.42 0.86
N SER A 136 13.92 -2.71 0.78
CA SER A 136 13.13 -3.75 1.44
C SER A 136 13.05 -3.40 2.93
N LYS A 137 11.85 -3.49 3.50
CA LYS A 137 11.52 -2.92 4.82
C LYS A 137 12.27 -3.57 6.00
N THR A 138 13.19 -4.49 5.74
CA THR A 138 13.96 -5.20 6.77
C THR A 138 15.28 -4.48 6.99
N ARG A 139 15.21 -3.30 7.62
CA ARG A 139 16.40 -2.58 8.09
C ARG A 139 16.87 -3.19 9.42
N PRO A 140 18.19 -3.33 9.64
CA PRO A 140 18.69 -3.73 10.95
C PRO A 140 18.29 -2.69 12.00
N ILE A 141 17.81 -3.17 13.14
CA ILE A 141 17.44 -2.35 14.29
C ILE A 141 18.34 -2.75 15.44
N VAL A 142 19.08 -1.79 15.99
CA VAL A 142 20.01 -2.03 17.11
C VAL A 142 19.40 -1.53 18.40
N CYS A 143 19.42 -2.34 19.45
CA CYS A 143 19.08 -1.93 20.81
C CYS A 143 20.29 -1.29 21.49
N LEU A 144 20.14 -0.06 21.97
CA LEU A 144 21.23 0.73 22.54
C LEU A 144 21.81 0.10 23.81
N GLU A 145 20.96 -0.40 24.71
CA GLU A 145 21.35 -0.90 26.03
C GLU A 145 21.96 -2.30 25.98
N THR A 146 21.54 -3.11 25.00
CA THR A 146 21.95 -4.52 24.90
C THR A 146 22.99 -4.76 23.81
N GLY A 147 23.10 -3.83 22.84
CA GLY A 147 23.92 -3.99 21.64
C GLY A 147 23.35 -5.00 20.62
N GLU A 148 22.18 -5.59 20.89
CA GLU A 148 21.60 -6.61 20.03
C GLU A 148 21.05 -6.00 18.73
N THR A 149 21.31 -6.68 17.61
CA THR A 149 20.84 -6.27 16.28
C THR A 149 19.74 -7.21 15.80
N PHE A 150 18.58 -6.65 15.45
CA PHE A 150 17.41 -7.34 14.96
C PHE A 150 17.18 -7.06 13.48
N MET A 151 16.83 -8.07 12.70
CA MET A 151 16.47 -7.89 11.29
C MET A 151 15.03 -7.39 11.16
N GLY A 152 14.85 -6.06 11.19
CA GLY A 152 13.57 -5.39 11.04
C GLY A 152 12.78 -5.21 12.33
N ASN A 153 11.81 -4.29 12.27
CA ASN A 153 10.92 -3.97 13.40
C ASN A 153 10.19 -5.19 14.00
N PRO A 154 9.70 -6.19 13.22
CA PRO A 154 9.05 -7.36 13.81
C PRO A 154 9.97 -8.20 14.68
N ALA A 155 11.24 -8.38 14.28
CA ALA A 155 12.21 -9.15 15.05
C ALA A 155 12.54 -8.47 16.38
N ALA A 156 12.69 -7.13 16.39
CA ALA A 156 12.89 -6.35 17.62
C ALA A 156 11.66 -6.32 18.52
N ALA A 157 10.45 -6.36 17.95
CA ALA A 157 9.21 -6.23 18.69
C ALA A 157 8.78 -7.51 19.43
N ARG A 158 9.05 -8.70 18.84
CA ARG A 158 8.63 -10.01 19.36
C ARG A 158 9.11 -10.27 20.80
N PRO A 159 10.40 -10.11 21.15
CA PRO A 159 10.89 -10.36 22.51
C PRO A 159 10.29 -9.42 23.57
N LEU A 160 9.85 -8.24 23.15
CA LEU A 160 9.31 -7.20 24.03
C LEU A 160 7.79 -7.30 24.17
N HIS A 161 7.13 -8.17 23.40
CA HIS A 161 5.68 -8.25 23.28
C HIS A 161 5.03 -6.89 22.94
N VAL A 162 5.67 -6.13 22.04
CA VAL A 162 5.17 -4.84 21.54
C VAL A 162 4.84 -4.91 20.06
N SER A 163 4.19 -3.87 19.52
CA SER A 163 3.93 -3.80 18.09
C SER A 163 5.18 -3.38 17.30
N PRO A 164 5.38 -3.84 16.05
CA PRO A 164 6.45 -3.33 15.18
C PRO A 164 6.36 -1.81 14.95
N ALA A 165 5.15 -1.23 15.06
CA ALA A 165 4.94 0.20 14.99
C ALA A 165 5.53 0.95 16.20
N ALA A 166 5.50 0.36 17.40
CA ALA A 166 6.14 0.93 18.59
C ALA A 166 7.66 1.03 18.41
N ILE A 167 8.29 -0.01 17.84
CA ILE A 167 9.72 0.01 17.48
C ILE A 167 9.98 1.08 16.41
N SER A 168 9.14 1.15 15.37
CA SER A 168 9.29 2.18 14.34
C SER A 168 9.21 3.60 14.89
N GLN A 169 8.37 3.86 15.90
CA GLN A 169 8.27 5.15 16.55
C GLN A 169 9.47 5.41 17.47
N ALA A 170 9.94 4.40 18.21
CA ALA A 170 11.12 4.47 19.06
C ALA A 170 12.36 4.91 18.27
N VAL A 171 12.60 4.22 17.14
CA VAL A 171 13.72 4.52 16.23
C VAL A 171 13.63 5.92 15.63
N ARG A 172 12.41 6.40 15.34
CA ARG A 172 12.21 7.72 14.73
C ARG A 172 12.36 8.87 15.72
N TYR A 173 11.92 8.69 16.96
CA TYR A 173 11.74 9.78 17.92
C TYR A 173 12.62 9.67 19.17
N GLY A 174 13.50 8.67 19.21
CA GLY A 174 14.36 8.38 20.35
C GLY A 174 13.58 8.03 21.62
N SER A 175 12.30 7.66 21.51
CA SER A 175 11.46 7.32 22.65
C SER A 175 11.76 5.89 23.11
N PRO A 176 11.89 5.62 24.41
CA PRO A 176 12.13 4.28 24.91
C PRO A 176 10.89 3.39 24.81
N VAL A 177 11.10 2.09 24.56
CA VAL A 177 10.09 1.03 24.60
C VAL A 177 10.50 0.03 25.66
N ASN A 178 9.66 -0.15 26.70
CA ASN A 178 10.00 -0.95 27.88
C ASN A 178 11.35 -0.57 28.52
N GLY A 179 11.73 0.70 28.46
CA GLY A 179 13.00 1.20 28.99
C GLY A 179 14.22 0.97 28.08
N LEU A 180 14.02 0.49 26.85
CA LEU A 180 15.07 0.28 25.86
C LEU A 180 14.96 1.25 24.69
N HIS A 181 16.10 1.68 24.15
CA HIS A 181 16.21 2.53 22.97
C HIS A 181 16.65 1.74 21.75
N PHE A 182 16.17 2.18 20.58
CA PHE A 182 16.42 1.52 19.30
C PHE A 182 16.87 2.54 18.26
N TYR A 183 17.76 2.12 17.35
CA TYR A 183 18.19 2.92 16.20
C TYR A 183 18.44 2.03 14.97
N HIS A 184 18.57 2.64 13.79
CA HIS A 184 18.88 1.93 12.55
C HIS A 184 20.35 1.50 12.52
N GLY A 185 20.61 0.20 12.33
CA GLY A 185 21.97 -0.35 12.29
C GLY A 185 22.74 -0.07 11.00
N ASP A 186 22.03 0.37 9.96
CA ASP A 186 22.56 0.82 8.68
C ASP A 186 22.85 2.32 8.64
N GLU A 187 22.62 3.03 9.75
CA GLU A 187 22.92 4.45 9.93
C GLU A 187 23.94 4.63 11.07
N PRO A 188 24.69 5.75 11.10
CA PRO A 188 25.52 6.09 12.24
C PRO A 188 24.70 6.14 13.53
N LYS A 189 25.26 5.62 14.62
CA LYS A 189 24.62 5.67 15.95
C LYS A 189 24.24 7.13 16.28
N PRO A 190 22.96 7.42 16.60
CA PRO A 190 22.53 8.76 16.97
C PRO A 190 23.27 9.32 18.20
N ALA A 191 23.38 10.65 18.26
CA ALA A 191 23.93 11.34 19.42
C ALA A 191 23.12 11.03 20.69
N PRO A 192 23.74 11.05 21.89
CA PRO A 192 23.06 10.72 23.15
C PRO A 192 21.78 11.55 23.41
N GLU A 193 21.79 12.81 23.00
CA GLU A 193 20.67 13.77 23.12
C GLU A 193 19.42 13.42 22.31
N PHE A 194 19.55 12.55 21.29
CA PHE A 194 18.41 12.02 20.56
C PHE A 194 17.52 11.13 21.44
N PHE A 195 18.13 10.41 22.39
CA PHE A 195 17.43 9.43 23.21
C PHE A 195 16.76 10.08 24.42
N LYS A 196 15.44 9.94 24.49
CA LYS A 196 14.61 10.53 25.54
C LYS A 196 14.75 9.73 26.84
N PRO A 197 14.70 10.37 28.02
CA PRO A 197 14.86 9.67 29.29
C PRO A 197 13.79 8.59 29.48
N ALA A 198 14.22 7.39 29.88
CA ALA A 198 13.31 6.31 30.27
C ALA A 198 12.66 6.62 31.62
N LYS A 199 11.32 6.62 31.66
CA LYS A 199 10.60 6.63 32.95
C LYS A 199 10.76 5.24 33.58
N VAL A 200 11.43 5.18 34.72
CA VAL A 200 11.59 3.96 35.52
C VAL A 200 10.20 3.45 35.93
N LYS A 201 9.66 2.50 35.18
CA LYS A 201 8.56 1.65 35.63
C LYS A 201 9.18 0.28 35.89
N GLY A 202 8.92 -0.29 37.07
CA GLY A 202 9.48 -1.56 37.55
C GLY A 202 9.10 -2.77 36.69
N GLY A 203 9.64 -2.83 35.47
CA GLY A 203 9.60 -3.95 34.56
C GLY A 203 10.93 -4.70 34.54
N LYS A 204 10.93 -5.88 33.90
CA LYS A 204 12.07 -6.80 33.79
C LYS A 204 13.36 -6.05 33.39
N SER A 205 14.49 -6.42 34.00
CA SER A 205 15.77 -5.79 33.73
C SER A 205 16.16 -5.92 32.25
N PRO A 206 16.91 -4.95 31.69
CA PRO A 206 17.43 -5.02 30.31
C PRO A 206 18.15 -6.35 30.01
N ALA A 207 18.83 -6.94 30.99
CA ALA A 207 19.47 -8.24 30.88
C ALA A 207 18.48 -9.41 30.72
N ALA A 208 17.34 -9.39 31.43
CA ALA A 208 16.29 -10.40 31.29
C ALA A 208 15.60 -10.32 29.92
N ILE A 209 15.49 -9.12 29.35
CA ILE A 209 14.95 -8.89 28.01
C ILE A 209 15.93 -9.40 26.94
N ALA A 210 17.22 -9.09 27.06
CA ALA A 210 18.27 -9.60 26.17
C ALA A 210 18.36 -11.14 26.20
N ALA A 211 18.19 -11.75 27.38
CA ALA A 211 18.14 -13.21 27.50
C ALA A 211 16.93 -13.82 26.77
N ALA A 212 15.74 -13.20 26.89
CA ALA A 212 14.54 -13.64 26.18
C ALA A 212 14.64 -13.44 24.66
N ALA A 213 15.29 -12.37 24.21
CA ALA A 213 15.56 -12.10 22.79
C ALA A 213 16.48 -13.14 22.16
N LYS A 214 17.57 -13.52 22.84
CA LYS A 214 18.47 -14.61 22.41
C LYS A 214 17.76 -15.95 22.26
N VAL A 215 16.84 -16.29 23.18
CA VAL A 215 16.03 -17.52 23.09
C VAL A 215 15.03 -17.46 21.91
N ALA A 216 14.42 -16.30 21.66
CA ALA A 216 13.51 -16.12 20.53
C ALA A 216 14.24 -16.13 19.17
N ALA A 217 15.47 -15.62 19.11
CA ALA A 217 16.33 -15.66 17.93
C ALA A 217 16.82 -17.09 17.63
N GLY A 218 17.19 -17.86 18.67
CA GLY A 218 17.61 -19.27 18.52
C GLY A 218 16.51 -20.23 18.06
N ASN A 219 15.23 -19.91 18.34
CA ASN A 219 14.08 -20.70 17.89
C ASN A 219 13.44 -20.21 16.57
N SER A 220 14.06 -19.24 15.89
CA SER A 220 13.62 -18.80 14.58
C SER A 220 14.25 -19.69 13.51
N ALA A 221 13.56 -20.79 13.15
CA ALA A 221 13.91 -21.61 12.00
C ALA A 221 14.05 -20.72 10.73
N PRO A 222 15.04 -20.97 9.86
CA PRO A 222 15.15 -20.25 8.60
C PRO A 222 14.01 -20.73 7.69
N GLY A 223 13.15 -19.81 7.25
CA GLY A 223 12.12 -20.10 6.26
C GLY A 223 10.71 -20.02 6.81
N THR A 224 10.19 -18.80 6.95
CA THR A 224 8.81 -18.56 6.51
C THR A 224 8.87 -17.35 5.59
N ASP A 225 9.06 -17.63 4.31
CA ASP A 225 8.91 -16.67 3.24
C ASP A 225 7.51 -16.04 3.32
N TYR A 226 7.43 -14.81 3.83
CA TYR A 226 6.29 -13.95 3.56
C TYR A 226 6.40 -13.41 2.12
N ARG A 227 6.50 -14.32 1.13
CA ARG A 227 6.46 -13.97 -0.29
C ARG A 227 6.17 -15.13 -1.24
N GLU A 228 5.18 -15.97 -0.93
CA GLU A 228 4.52 -16.78 -1.96
C GLU A 228 3.01 -16.59 -1.93
N HIS A 229 2.56 -15.42 -2.40
CA HIS A 229 1.31 -15.33 -3.15
C HIS A 229 1.56 -14.36 -4.30
N GLY A 230 2.52 -14.70 -5.16
CA GLY A 230 2.48 -14.28 -6.55
C GLY A 230 1.26 -14.95 -7.16
N ILE A 231 0.18 -14.19 -7.35
CA ILE A 231 -0.95 -14.68 -8.13
C ILE A 231 -0.44 -14.81 -9.56
N GLN A 232 -0.04 -16.02 -9.92
CA GLN A 232 0.17 -16.44 -11.29
C GLN A 232 -1.21 -16.33 -11.99
N ARG A 233 -1.43 -15.22 -12.69
CA ARG A 233 -2.59 -15.09 -13.58
C ARG A 233 -2.13 -15.41 -14.98
N ASP A 234 -2.63 -16.54 -15.48
CA ASP A 234 -2.52 -16.96 -16.87
C ASP A 234 -2.83 -15.80 -17.81
N ARG A 235 -1.81 -15.44 -18.61
CA ARG A 235 -1.99 -14.61 -19.79
C ARG A 235 -2.75 -15.45 -20.81
N ARG A 236 -4.07 -15.26 -20.90
CA ARG A 236 -4.79 -15.60 -22.13
C ARG A 236 -4.46 -14.52 -23.16
N ALA A 237 -3.70 -14.93 -24.18
CA ALA A 237 -3.55 -14.19 -25.42
C ALA A 237 -4.94 -13.93 -26.01
N VAL A 238 -5.21 -12.68 -26.35
CA VAL A 238 -6.35 -12.29 -27.18
C VAL A 238 -5.77 -12.08 -28.57
N GLN A 239 -6.17 -12.96 -29.49
CA GLN A 239 -6.14 -12.71 -30.94
C GLN A 239 -7.27 -11.76 -31.31
#